data_AF-A0A0C9ZQZ9-F1
#
_entry.id   AF-A0A0C9ZQZ9-F1
#
_cell.length_a   1.000
_cell.length_b   1.000
_cell.length_c   1.000
_cell.angle_alpha   90.00
_cell.angle_beta   90.00
_cell.angle_gamma   90.00
#
_symmetry.space_group_name_H-M   'P 1'
#
loop_
_entity.id
_entity.type
_entity.pdbx_description
1 polymer ?
#
loop_
_entity_poly.entity_id
_entity_poly.type
_entity_poly.pdbx_seq_one_letter_code
_entity_poly.pdbx_strand_id
1 'polypeptide(L)'
;MPLSTHPKLPPRDSSRSAARITIAHPYARLYAKKDNTKRRKIWNHVLEKQLFSPQELSTMGAPHRRTIYTASLEAHIDRLHNQLLSIGLYPIPFDRLEPYRGLNTKTAKSMVSGLQHDATQSKLKLLELERSNTNLRKFLGKYDPNAVSMSHPSVPSTLALEADVRRHSVDSSGIGMGTHTSLNRGSYYSYP
;
A
#
# COMPACT_ATOMS: atom_id res chain seq x y z
N MET A 1 13.92 73.77 2.25
CA MET A 1 14.30 73.01 1.03
C MET A 1 15.81 72.83 1.05
N PRO A 2 16.29 71.60 1.24
CA PRO A 2 17.17 71.02 0.23
C PRO A 2 16.79 69.59 -0.14
N LEU A 3 16.93 69.26 -1.43
CA LEU A 3 16.81 67.93 -2.02
C LEU A 3 18.02 67.08 -1.65
N SER A 4 17.79 65.83 -1.24
CA SER A 4 18.81 64.77 -1.23
C SER A 4 18.32 63.61 -2.09
N THR A 5 18.96 63.45 -3.25
CA THR A 5 18.69 62.41 -4.24
C THR A 5 19.48 61.16 -3.91
N HIS A 6 18.81 60.11 -3.40
CA HIS A 6 19.39 58.78 -3.32
C HIS A 6 19.29 58.06 -4.68
N PRO A 7 20.36 57.40 -5.18
CA PRO A 7 20.29 56.60 -6.39
C PRO A 7 19.51 55.30 -6.13
N LYS A 8 18.49 55.08 -6.95
CA LYS A 8 17.61 53.90 -6.94
C LYS A 8 18.36 52.71 -7.56
N LEU A 9 18.76 51.74 -6.74
CA LEU A 9 19.31 50.46 -7.21
C LEU A 9 18.24 49.67 -7.98
N PRO A 10 18.59 49.00 -9.09
CA PRO A 10 17.65 48.22 -9.88
C PRO A 10 17.16 46.98 -9.12
N PRO A 11 15.93 46.51 -9.41
CA PRO A 11 15.38 45.31 -8.79
C PRO A 11 16.20 44.09 -9.24
N ARG A 12 16.64 43.31 -8.25
CA ARG A 12 17.35 42.04 -8.46
C ARG A 12 16.43 41.08 -9.18
N ASP A 13 16.74 40.82 -10.46
CA ASP A 13 16.06 39.83 -11.28
C ASP A 13 16.00 38.48 -10.56
N SER A 14 14.78 38.11 -10.16
CA SER A 14 14.46 36.85 -9.49
C SER A 14 14.23 35.75 -10.53
N SER A 15 15.03 35.72 -11.60
CA SER A 15 14.83 34.84 -12.75
C SER A 15 16.03 33.93 -12.96
N ARG A 16 16.16 32.96 -12.05
CA ARG A 16 16.65 31.60 -12.32
C ARG A 16 16.59 30.86 -10.99
N SER A 17 15.40 30.41 -10.64
CA SER A 17 15.26 29.32 -9.69
C SER A 17 15.96 28.14 -10.35
N ALA A 18 17.25 27.97 -10.05
CA ALA A 18 17.99 26.78 -10.38
C ALA A 18 17.12 25.62 -9.89
N ALA A 19 16.62 24.82 -10.82
CA ALA A 19 15.77 23.68 -10.51
C ALA A 19 16.61 22.69 -9.71
N ARG A 20 16.70 22.92 -8.39
CA ARG A 20 17.29 22.00 -7.43
C ARG A 20 16.51 20.71 -7.63
N ILE A 21 17.20 19.69 -8.10
CA ILE A 21 16.64 18.36 -8.29
C ILE A 21 16.34 17.85 -6.89
N THR A 22 15.13 18.10 -6.40
CA THR A 22 14.64 17.51 -5.17
C THR A 22 14.26 16.07 -5.50
N ILE A 23 15.21 15.16 -5.33
CA ILE A 23 14.93 13.72 -5.41
C ILE A 23 14.12 13.39 -4.15
N ALA A 24 12.80 13.56 -4.24
CA ALA A 24 11.89 13.15 -3.20
C ALA A 24 12.07 11.64 -2.94
N HIS A 25 11.98 11.22 -1.68
CA HIS A 25 12.09 9.81 -1.31
C HIS A 25 11.12 8.96 -2.16
N PRO A 26 11.55 7.80 -2.71
CA PRO A 26 10.79 7.04 -3.70
C PRO A 26 9.42 6.54 -3.21
N TYR A 27 9.13 6.61 -1.90
CA TYR A 27 7.82 6.24 -1.34
C TYR A 27 7.04 7.41 -0.74
N ALA A 28 7.53 8.65 -0.82
CA ALA A 28 6.92 9.81 -0.16
C ALA A 28 5.42 9.98 -0.52
N ARG A 29 5.05 9.68 -1.78
CA ARG A 29 3.66 9.74 -2.26
C ARG A 29 2.73 8.71 -1.64
N LEU A 30 3.24 7.57 -1.18
CA LEU A 30 2.43 6.56 -0.50
C LEU A 30 2.00 7.04 0.89
N TYR A 31 2.88 7.75 1.58
CA TYR A 31 2.61 8.29 2.91
C TYR A 31 1.77 9.57 2.84
N ALA A 32 1.95 10.42 1.82
CA ALA A 32 1.15 11.61 1.61
C ALA A 32 -0.32 11.32 1.24
N LYS A 33 -0.64 10.11 0.77
CA LYS A 33 -2.00 9.69 0.37
C LYS A 33 -2.82 9.04 1.50
N LYS A 34 -2.28 8.99 2.73
CA LYS A 34 -2.93 8.32 3.86
C LYS A 34 -4.30 8.90 4.23
N ASP A 35 -4.59 10.14 3.82
CA ASP A 35 -5.85 10.84 4.14
C ASP A 35 -6.98 10.72 3.10
N ASN A 36 -6.79 9.99 1.99
CA ASN A 36 -7.91 9.78 1.07
C ASN A 36 -8.93 8.81 1.69
N THR A 37 -10.10 9.37 2.02
CA THR A 37 -11.29 8.70 2.55
C THR A 37 -11.46 7.32 1.92
N LYS A 38 -11.50 6.27 2.76
CA LYS A 38 -11.62 4.85 2.38
C LYS A 38 -12.91 4.60 1.58
N ARG A 39 -12.92 4.93 0.29
CA ARG A 39 -14.03 4.59 -0.60
C ARG A 39 -14.03 3.07 -0.74
N ARG A 40 -15.12 2.42 -0.33
CA ARG A 40 -15.27 0.97 -0.52
C ARG A 40 -15.14 0.68 -2.01
N LYS A 41 -14.24 -0.24 -2.35
CA LYS A 41 -14.12 -0.72 -3.73
C LYS A 41 -15.44 -1.36 -4.12
N ILE A 42 -16.04 -0.90 -5.21
CA ILE A 42 -17.24 -1.52 -5.77
C ILE A 42 -16.86 -2.95 -6.13
N TRP A 43 -17.64 -3.91 -5.61
CA TRP A 43 -17.43 -5.30 -5.90
C TRP A 43 -17.68 -5.54 -7.38
N ASN A 44 -16.71 -6.16 -8.06
CA ASN A 44 -16.88 -6.49 -9.46
C ASN A 44 -17.67 -7.81 -9.55
N HIS A 45 -18.96 -7.73 -9.89
CA HIS A 45 -19.87 -8.88 -10.00
C HIS A 45 -19.69 -9.68 -11.30
N VAL A 46 -18.54 -9.60 -11.99
CA VAL A 46 -18.30 -10.33 -13.25
C VAL A 46 -18.50 -11.84 -13.09
N LEU A 47 -18.00 -12.43 -12.00
CA LEU A 47 -18.15 -13.88 -11.76
C LEU A 47 -19.56 -14.27 -11.33
N GLU A 48 -20.26 -13.39 -10.60
CA GLU A 48 -21.67 -13.62 -10.26
C GLU A 48 -22.54 -13.70 -11.52
N LYS A 49 -22.24 -12.90 -12.55
CA LYS A 49 -22.96 -12.96 -13.84
C LYS A 49 -22.72 -14.24 -14.64
N GLN A 50 -21.68 -15.01 -14.31
CA GLN A 50 -21.43 -16.32 -14.92
C GLN A 50 -22.13 -17.46 -14.16
N LEU A 51 -22.42 -17.24 -12.88
CA LEU A 51 -23.04 -18.23 -11.99
C LEU A 51 -24.56 -18.09 -11.92
N PHE A 52 -25.06 -16.85 -12.01
CA PHE A 52 -26.48 -16.54 -11.88
C PHE A 52 -27.03 -15.94 -13.17
N SER A 53 -28.21 -16.41 -13.55
CA SER A 53 -29.04 -15.78 -14.56
C SER A 53 -29.50 -14.38 -14.12
N PRO A 54 -29.89 -13.49 -15.05
CA PRO A 54 -30.45 -12.20 -14.71
C PRO A 54 -31.67 -12.31 -13.78
N GLN A 55 -32.51 -13.34 -13.97
CA GLN A 55 -33.67 -13.60 -13.14
C GLN A 55 -33.27 -13.89 -11.69
N GLU A 56 -32.30 -14.79 -11.47
CA GLU A 56 -31.79 -15.14 -10.14
C GLU A 56 -31.14 -13.95 -9.43
N LEU A 57 -30.41 -13.10 -10.16
CA LEU A 57 -29.83 -11.88 -9.60
C LEU A 57 -30.90 -10.90 -9.09
N SER A 58 -32.05 -10.83 -9.78
CA SER A 58 -33.18 -9.98 -9.41
C SER A 58 -34.04 -10.56 -8.29
N THR A 59 -34.19 -11.88 -8.21
CA THR A 59 -35.14 -12.53 -7.27
C THR A 59 -34.48 -13.08 -6.01
N MET A 60 -33.25 -13.58 -6.08
CA MET A 60 -32.58 -14.16 -4.91
C MET A 60 -31.94 -13.08 -4.06
N GLY A 61 -32.11 -13.15 -2.74
CA GLY A 61 -31.45 -12.23 -1.81
C GLY A 61 -29.93 -12.38 -1.76
N ALA A 62 -29.22 -11.28 -1.45
CA ALA A 62 -27.76 -11.26 -1.36
C ALA A 62 -27.15 -12.31 -0.40
N PRO A 63 -27.73 -12.63 0.78
CA PRO A 63 -27.19 -13.70 1.63
C PRO A 63 -27.14 -15.06 0.94
N HIS A 64 -28.21 -15.44 0.25
CA HIS A 64 -28.30 -16.75 -0.41
C HIS A 64 -27.36 -16.84 -1.61
N ARG A 65 -27.30 -15.76 -2.43
CA ARG A 65 -26.36 -15.67 -3.55
C ARG A 65 -24.90 -15.79 -3.08
N ARG A 66 -24.53 -15.16 -1.95
CA ARG A 66 -23.16 -15.27 -1.39
C ARG A 66 -22.79 -16.69 -1.02
N THR A 67 -23.70 -17.46 -0.43
CA THR A 67 -23.47 -18.86 -0.08
C THR A 67 -23.18 -19.70 -1.31
N ILE A 68 -24.03 -19.59 -2.34
CA ILE A 68 -23.87 -20.34 -3.59
C ILE A 68 -22.59 -19.93 -4.32
N TYR A 69 -22.32 -18.62 -4.41
CA TYR A 69 -21.10 -18.09 -5.01
C TYR A 69 -19.84 -18.66 -4.32
N THR A 70 -19.82 -18.65 -2.99
CA THR A 70 -18.67 -19.16 -2.21
C THR A 70 -18.49 -20.66 -2.43
N ALA A 71 -19.56 -21.44 -2.32
CA ALA A 71 -19.52 -22.89 -2.55
C ALA A 71 -19.07 -23.23 -3.99
N SER A 72 -19.49 -22.44 -4.98
CA SER A 72 -19.08 -22.62 -6.37
C SER A 72 -17.58 -22.35 -6.57
N LEU A 73 -17.03 -21.34 -5.90
CA LEU A 73 -15.60 -21.07 -5.93
C LEU A 73 -14.80 -22.17 -5.23
N GLU A 74 -15.26 -22.65 -4.08
CA GLU A 74 -14.63 -23.74 -3.33
C GLU A 74 -14.58 -25.01 -4.18
N ALA A 75 -15.71 -25.41 -4.77
CA ALA A 75 -15.77 -26.58 -5.66
C ALA A 75 -14.85 -26.45 -6.88
N HIS A 76 -14.70 -25.25 -7.44
CA HIS A 76 -13.78 -25.02 -8.55
C HIS A 76 -12.31 -25.17 -8.13
N ILE A 77 -11.95 -24.65 -6.95
CA ILE A 77 -10.61 -24.79 -6.38
C ILE A 77 -10.30 -26.27 -6.10
N ASP A 78 -11.24 -27.00 -5.50
CA ASP A 78 -11.09 -28.44 -5.24
C ASP A 78 -10.90 -29.22 -6.53
N ARG A 79 -11.64 -28.89 -7.59
CA ARG A 79 -11.45 -29.50 -8.91
C ARG A 79 -10.04 -29.24 -9.45
N LEU A 80 -9.53 -28.01 -9.36
CA LEU A 80 -8.17 -27.68 -9.80
C LEU A 80 -7.12 -28.44 -8.97
N HIS A 81 -7.29 -28.52 -7.65
CA HIS A 81 -6.40 -29.31 -6.79
C HIS A 81 -6.42 -30.78 -7.19
N ASN A 82 -7.58 -31.38 -7.42
CA ASN A 82 -7.68 -32.77 -7.85
C ASN A 82 -7.01 -33.01 -9.21
N GLN A 83 -7.11 -32.06 -10.15
CA GLN A 83 -6.39 -32.12 -11.43
C GLN A 83 -4.87 -32.03 -11.26
N LEU A 84 -4.39 -31.20 -10.32
CA LEU A 84 -2.97 -31.10 -10.01
C LEU A 84 -2.44 -32.37 -9.33
N LEU A 85 -3.23 -32.96 -8.44
CA LEU A 85 -2.90 -34.22 -7.78
C LEU A 85 -2.84 -35.39 -8.76
N SER A 86 -3.76 -35.46 -9.73
CA SER A 86 -3.76 -36.56 -10.71
C SER A 86 -2.53 -36.58 -11.62
N ILE A 87 -1.92 -35.42 -11.87
CA ILE A 87 -0.65 -35.30 -12.62
C ILE A 87 0.59 -35.34 -11.70
N GLY A 88 0.42 -35.57 -10.40
CA GLY A 88 1.50 -35.61 -9.43
C GLY A 88 2.17 -34.27 -9.15
N LEU A 89 1.53 -33.14 -9.48
CA LEU A 89 2.09 -31.81 -9.28
C LEU A 89 1.51 -31.17 -8.02
N TYR A 90 2.28 -31.14 -6.94
CA TYR A 90 1.92 -30.46 -5.70
C TYR A 90 2.94 -29.37 -5.39
N PRO A 91 2.57 -28.06 -5.49
CA PRO A 91 3.49 -26.96 -5.22
C PRO A 91 4.05 -26.98 -3.78
N ILE A 92 3.31 -27.59 -2.86
CA ILE A 92 3.65 -27.70 -1.44
C ILE A 92 3.51 -29.18 -1.03
N PRO A 93 4.57 -29.83 -0.52
CA PRO A 93 4.49 -31.19 0.02
C PRO A 93 3.48 -31.28 1.18
N PHE A 94 2.76 -32.40 1.27
CA PHE A 94 1.74 -32.61 2.31
C PHE A 94 2.29 -32.55 3.74
N ASP A 95 3.54 -32.99 3.97
CA ASP A 95 4.18 -32.91 5.29
C ASP A 95 4.29 -31.46 5.80
N ARG A 96 4.37 -30.48 4.89
CA ARG A 96 4.38 -29.06 5.25
C ARG A 96 2.99 -28.50 5.53
N LEU A 97 1.93 -29.23 5.19
CA LEU A 97 0.55 -28.86 5.46
C LEU A 97 0.06 -29.37 6.82
N GLU A 98 0.66 -30.45 7.35
CA GLU A 98 0.28 -31.03 8.65
C GLU A 98 0.23 -30.02 9.80
N PRO A 99 1.18 -29.06 9.96
CA PRO A 99 1.09 -28.05 11.02
C PRO A 99 -0.14 -27.13 10.94
N TYR A 100 -0.77 -27.04 9.77
CA TYR A 100 -1.95 -26.21 9.52
C TYR A 100 -3.25 -27.01 9.54
N ARG A 101 -3.19 -28.32 9.81
CA ARG A 101 -4.37 -29.16 9.92
C ARG A 101 -5.23 -28.70 11.10
N GLY A 102 -6.52 -28.49 10.83
CA GLY A 102 -7.46 -27.98 11.84
C GLY A 102 -7.33 -26.48 12.13
N LEU A 103 -6.60 -25.72 11.31
CA LEU A 103 -6.54 -24.26 11.42
C LEU A 103 -7.95 -23.65 11.36
N ASN A 104 -8.33 -22.93 12.41
CA ASN A 104 -9.66 -22.33 12.45
C ASN A 104 -9.81 -21.21 11.39
N THR A 105 -11.03 -21.05 10.91
CA THR A 105 -11.37 -20.10 9.84
C THR A 105 -11.07 -18.64 10.20
N LYS A 106 -11.15 -18.25 11.48
CA LYS A 106 -10.87 -16.86 11.90
C LYS A 106 -9.38 -16.55 11.77
N THR A 107 -8.53 -17.46 12.23
CA THR A 107 -7.06 -17.36 12.11
C THR A 107 -6.65 -17.38 10.65
N ALA A 108 -7.17 -18.31 9.85
CA ALA A 108 -6.90 -18.38 8.42
C ALA A 108 -7.26 -17.05 7.70
N LYS A 109 -8.45 -16.50 7.97
CA LYS A 109 -8.88 -15.20 7.42
C LYS A 109 -7.95 -14.06 7.83
N SER A 110 -7.53 -14.02 9.10
CA SER A 110 -6.60 -13.00 9.60
C SER A 110 -5.25 -13.07 8.88
N MET A 111 -4.68 -14.26 8.74
CA MET A 111 -3.42 -14.48 8.03
C MET A 111 -3.51 -14.06 6.56
N VAL A 112 -4.56 -14.49 5.85
CA VAL A 112 -4.79 -14.13 4.44
C VAL A 112 -4.98 -12.62 4.28
N SER A 113 -5.69 -11.97 5.22
CA SER A 113 -5.86 -10.51 5.21
C SER A 113 -4.52 -9.79 5.39
N GLY A 114 -3.65 -10.28 6.29
CA GLY A 114 -2.29 -9.74 6.46
C GLY A 114 -1.46 -9.89 5.18
N LEU A 115 -1.43 -11.08 4.61
CA LEU A 115 -0.71 -11.36 3.35
C LEU A 115 -1.21 -10.49 2.19
N GLN A 116 -2.54 -10.29 2.08
CA GLN A 116 -3.11 -9.40 1.06
C GLN A 116 -2.68 -7.95 1.28
N HIS A 117 -2.66 -7.48 2.52
CA HIS A 117 -2.18 -6.16 2.87
C HIS A 117 -0.71 -5.98 2.44
N ASP A 118 0.14 -6.92 2.81
CA ASP A 118 1.58 -6.88 2.52
C ASP A 118 1.86 -6.95 1.03
N ALA A 119 1.15 -7.81 0.30
CA ALA A 119 1.24 -7.90 -1.16
C ALA A 119 0.81 -6.59 -1.83
N THR A 120 -0.25 -5.96 -1.33
CA THR A 120 -0.73 -4.67 -1.85
C THR A 120 0.29 -3.56 -1.58
N GLN A 121 0.85 -3.50 -0.38
CA GLN A 121 1.89 -2.53 -0.03
C GLN A 121 3.14 -2.72 -0.89
N SER A 122 3.58 -3.97 -1.06
CA SER A 122 4.75 -4.31 -1.90
C SER A 122 4.52 -3.90 -3.35
N LYS A 123 3.33 -4.16 -3.90
CA LYS A 123 2.94 -3.73 -5.25
C LYS A 123 2.96 -2.21 -5.40
N LEU A 124 2.44 -1.47 -4.42
CA LEU A 124 2.45 0.00 -4.45
C LEU A 124 3.87 0.56 -4.41
N LYS A 125 4.74 -0.01 -3.59
CA LYS A 125 6.17 0.36 -3.54
C LYS A 125 6.86 0.09 -4.87
N LEU A 126 6.63 -1.09 -5.45
CA LEU A 126 7.19 -1.47 -6.75
C LEU A 126 6.79 -0.48 -7.84
N LEU A 127 5.51 -0.12 -7.94
CA LEU A 127 5.02 0.86 -8.93
C LEU A 127 5.66 2.25 -8.75
N GLU A 128 5.92 2.67 -7.51
CA GLU A 128 6.56 3.97 -7.26
C GLU A 128 8.08 3.93 -7.54
N LEU A 129 8.74 2.79 -7.30
CA LEU A 129 10.11 2.55 -7.75
C LEU A 129 10.21 2.58 -9.27
N GLU A 130 9.32 1.88 -9.98
CA GLU A 130 9.28 1.87 -11.45
C GLU A 130 9.07 3.28 -12.01
N ARG A 131 8.18 4.07 -11.40
CA ARG A 131 7.98 5.47 -11.79
C ARG A 131 9.23 6.30 -11.56
N SER A 132 9.84 6.18 -10.38
CA SER A 132 11.06 6.92 -10.02
C SER A 132 12.20 6.56 -10.98
N ASN A 133 12.39 5.27 -11.27
CA ASN A 133 13.38 4.78 -12.22
C ASN A 133 13.12 5.31 -13.63
N THR A 134 11.86 5.30 -14.09
CA THR A 134 11.47 5.88 -15.38
C THR A 134 11.78 7.37 -15.46
N ASN A 135 11.52 8.13 -14.39
CA ASN A 135 11.83 9.56 -14.32
C ASN A 135 13.34 9.82 -14.37
N LEU A 136 14.12 9.04 -13.62
CA LEU A 136 15.58 9.12 -13.63
C LEU A 136 16.14 8.78 -15.01
N ARG A 137 15.68 7.70 -15.65
CA ARG A 137 16.09 7.34 -17.02
C ARG A 137 15.77 8.44 -18.03
N LYS A 138 14.60 9.08 -17.92
CA LYS A 138 14.24 10.23 -18.77
C LYS A 138 15.14 11.43 -18.53
N PHE A 139 15.54 11.67 -17.28
CA PHE A 139 16.44 12.77 -16.94
C PHE A 139 17.85 12.50 -17.48
N LEU A 140 18.39 11.30 -17.23
CA LEU A 140 19.71 10.89 -17.71
C LEU A 140 19.75 10.74 -19.24
N GLY A 141 18.69 10.27 -19.89
CA GLY A 141 18.61 10.20 -21.35
C GLY A 141 18.47 11.57 -22.04
N LYS A 142 18.14 12.62 -21.28
CA LYS A 142 18.20 14.03 -21.73
C LYS A 142 19.52 14.70 -21.36
N TYR A 143 20.36 14.04 -20.57
CA TYR A 143 21.67 14.54 -20.22
C TYR A 143 22.63 14.17 -21.36
N ASP A 144 22.84 15.11 -22.29
CA ASP A 144 23.96 15.03 -23.23
C ASP A 144 25.24 15.42 -22.46
N PRO A 145 26.16 14.47 -22.17
CA PRO A 145 27.41 14.80 -21.49
C PRO A 145 28.32 15.72 -22.31
N ASN A 146 28.05 15.92 -23.62
CA ASN A 146 28.82 16.80 -24.49
C ASN A 146 28.25 18.23 -24.62
N ALA A 147 27.07 18.50 -24.04
CA ALA A 147 26.51 19.87 -24.01
C ALA A 147 27.16 20.78 -22.95
N VAL A 148 28.05 20.24 -22.12
CA VAL A 148 28.87 21.03 -21.18
C VAL A 148 30.22 21.32 -21.85
N SER A 149 30.22 22.23 -22.81
CA SER A 149 31.43 22.96 -23.17
C SER A 149 31.16 24.46 -23.12
N MET A 150 31.98 25.13 -22.30
CA MET A 150 32.19 26.57 -22.21
C MET A 150 31.18 27.42 -21.42
N SER A 151 31.23 27.31 -20.08
CA SER A 151 31.65 28.45 -19.23
C SER A 151 31.79 28.02 -17.76
N HIS A 152 33.01 27.75 -17.32
CA HIS A 152 33.40 27.80 -15.90
C HIS A 152 33.43 29.28 -15.45
N PRO A 153 33.08 29.59 -14.19
CA PRO A 153 34.07 29.44 -13.11
C PRO A 153 33.56 28.79 -11.82
N SER A 154 34.51 28.11 -11.18
CA SER A 154 34.61 27.79 -9.74
C SER A 154 33.47 27.03 -9.06
N VAL A 155 33.79 25.75 -8.80
CA VAL A 155 33.21 24.89 -7.76
C VAL A 155 33.22 25.62 -6.40
N PRO A 156 32.19 25.44 -5.56
CA PRO A 156 32.50 24.91 -4.24
C PRO A 156 31.67 23.66 -3.93
N SER A 157 32.40 22.67 -3.44
CA SER A 157 31.96 21.42 -2.89
C SER A 157 31.00 21.69 -1.71
N THR A 158 29.76 21.21 -1.80
CA THR A 158 28.91 20.89 -0.63
C THR A 158 27.63 20.20 -1.12
N LEU A 159 27.66 18.87 -1.16
CA LEU A 159 26.45 18.05 -1.10
C LEU A 159 25.85 18.23 0.31
N ALA A 160 25.08 19.30 0.52
CA ALA A 160 24.27 19.46 1.71
C ALA A 160 23.02 18.58 1.56
N LEU A 161 23.09 17.37 2.12
CA LEU A 161 21.96 16.46 2.27
C LEU A 161 21.09 16.97 3.44
N GLU A 162 20.29 18.01 3.22
CA GLU A 162 19.27 18.40 4.20
C GLU A 162 18.13 17.38 4.13
N ALA A 163 18.25 16.32 4.92
CA ALA A 163 17.11 15.53 5.33
C ALA A 163 16.27 16.38 6.29
N ASP A 164 15.19 16.97 5.79
CA ASP A 164 14.14 17.57 6.63
C ASP A 164 13.41 16.44 7.37
N VAL A 165 14.05 15.92 8.42
CA VAL A 165 13.42 15.03 9.40
C VAL A 165 12.63 15.93 10.35
N ARG A 166 11.41 16.30 9.94
CA ARG A 166 10.38 16.71 10.92
C ARG A 166 10.08 15.53 11.83
N ARG A 167 10.83 15.45 12.93
CA ARG A 167 10.48 14.64 14.10
C ARG A 167 9.20 15.23 14.70
N HIS A 168 8.06 14.61 14.45
CA HIS A 168 6.92 14.79 15.34
C HIS A 168 7.26 14.09 16.66
N SER A 169 7.52 14.91 17.67
CA SER A 169 7.53 14.50 19.08
C SER A 169 6.22 13.80 19.40
N VAL A 170 6.31 12.53 19.78
CA VAL A 170 5.22 11.84 20.49
C VAL A 170 5.54 12.05 21.96
N ASP A 171 4.80 12.96 22.60
CA ASP A 171 4.86 13.10 24.04
C ASP A 171 4.38 11.80 24.68
N SER A 172 5.32 11.28 25.46
CA SER A 172 5.18 10.16 26.36
C SER A 172 4.27 10.57 27.51
N SER A 173 3.18 9.86 27.72
CA SER A 173 2.43 9.89 28.98
C SER A 173 1.82 8.51 29.25
N GLY A 174 2.44 7.81 30.19
CA GLY A 174 1.72 6.99 31.16
C GLY A 174 1.44 5.54 30.78
N ILE A 175 2.45 4.68 30.96
CA ILE A 175 2.23 3.26 31.27
C ILE A 175 1.75 3.17 32.73
N GLY A 176 0.61 2.52 32.95
CA GLY A 176 0.13 2.08 34.26
C GLY A 176 -0.48 0.69 34.15
N MET A 177 0.29 -0.31 34.56
CA MET A 177 -0.03 -1.75 34.65
C MET A 177 -1.22 -2.03 35.58
N GLY A 178 -1.97 -3.09 35.27
CA GLY A 178 -3.00 -3.64 36.16
C GLY A 178 -3.56 -4.97 35.65
N THR A 179 -2.77 -6.04 35.75
CA THR A 179 -3.22 -7.43 35.63
C THR A 179 -4.03 -7.83 36.86
N HIS A 180 -5.26 -8.32 36.70
CA HIS A 180 -5.85 -9.28 37.65
C HIS A 180 -6.80 -10.26 36.95
N THR A 181 -6.35 -11.50 36.94
CA THR A 181 -7.08 -12.73 36.69
C THR A 181 -7.95 -13.06 37.91
N SER A 182 -9.24 -13.37 37.73
CA SER A 182 -9.95 -14.39 38.53
C SER A 182 -11.35 -14.75 38.01
N LEU A 183 -11.49 -16.04 37.70
CA LEU A 183 -12.54 -16.99 38.13
C LEU A 183 -14.04 -16.71 37.86
N ASN A 184 -14.56 -17.48 36.90
CA ASN A 184 -15.57 -18.52 37.08
C ASN A 184 -16.76 -18.27 38.04
N ARG A 185 -17.97 -18.18 37.48
CA ARG A 185 -19.15 -18.91 37.97
C ARG A 185 -20.22 -19.01 36.89
N GLY A 186 -20.54 -20.25 36.51
CA GLY A 186 -21.72 -20.56 35.72
C GLY A 186 -23.01 -20.32 36.52
N SER A 187 -24.11 -20.11 35.79
CA SER A 187 -25.45 -20.34 36.31
C SER A 187 -26.33 -20.84 35.17
N TYR A 188 -26.83 -22.06 35.38
CA TYR A 188 -27.78 -22.75 34.53
C TYR A 188 -29.16 -22.09 34.69
N TYR A 189 -29.82 -21.77 33.58
CA TYR A 189 -31.26 -21.49 33.59
C TYR A 189 -32.00 -22.79 33.26
N SER A 190 -32.65 -23.34 34.28
CA SER A 190 -33.73 -24.32 34.16
C SER A 190 -35.04 -23.56 33.93
N TYR A 191 -35.88 -24.01 33.01
CA TYR A 191 -37.26 -23.54 32.84
C TYR A 191 -38.25 -24.70 33.07
N PRO A 192 -39.49 -24.38 33.49
CA PRO A 192 -40.44 -25.30 34.11
C PRO A 192 -41.17 -26.22 33.13
#